data_AF-A0A7R9ZUS0-F1
#
_entry.id   AF-A0A7R9ZUS0-F1
#
_cell.length_a   1.000
_cell.length_b   1.000
_cell.length_c   1.000
_cell.angle_alpha   90.00
_cell.angle_beta   90.00
_cell.angle_gamma   90.00
#
_symmetry.space_group_name_H-M   'P 1'
#
loop_
_entity.id
_entity.type
_entity.pdbx_description
1 polymer ?
#
loop_
_entity_poly.entity_id
_entity_poly.type
_entity_poly.pdbx_seq_one_letter_code
_entity_poly.pdbx_strand_id
1 'polypeptide(L)'
;MASSVFRNFDEYDGGANGHKQSGGSGTVYEFTPKFQSSTKNNPMCGICLPQWISILRKRRHQIDWSTYWPRLLFISFMSILNSTMGMLDHLIYGREVENVVINPKPVFILGHPRTGTTLIHSLLALDSDQFSYCSTFCAGFPSCFLWFELIGKVLFKGVIDDTRPMDNVKLHFDLPQEDELATTNISAGVSPYMPLFFMQQEPDFRPFYAFD
;
A
#
# COMPACT_ATOMS: atom_id res chain seq x y z
N MET A 1 -16.93 -18.05 -21.18
CA MET A 1 -15.75 -18.25 -22.04
C MET A 1 -14.51 -17.97 -21.22
N ALA A 2 -13.82 -19.02 -20.79
CA ALA A 2 -12.52 -18.93 -20.16
C ALA A 2 -11.46 -18.77 -21.26
N SER A 3 -10.52 -17.85 -21.09
CA SER A 3 -9.28 -17.84 -21.85
C SER A 3 -8.12 -17.64 -20.86
N SER A 4 -7.43 -18.75 -20.65
CA SER A 4 -6.19 -18.92 -19.92
C SER A 4 -5.02 -18.28 -20.66
N VAL A 5 -4.15 -17.55 -19.97
CA VAL A 5 -2.76 -17.32 -20.42
C VAL A 5 -1.80 -17.61 -19.25
N PHE A 6 -1.78 -18.88 -18.86
CA PHE A 6 -0.63 -19.53 -18.26
C PHE A 6 -0.31 -20.70 -19.19
N ARG A 7 0.58 -20.47 -20.16
CA ARG A 7 1.24 -21.53 -20.93
C ARG A 7 2.64 -21.06 -21.28
N ASN A 8 3.61 -21.79 -20.73
CA ASN A 8 4.90 -22.18 -21.31
C ASN A 8 5.96 -22.28 -20.20
N PHE A 9 5.71 -23.16 -19.24
CA PHE A 9 6.75 -24.05 -18.72
C PHE A 9 6.43 -25.41 -19.34
N ASP A 10 7.46 -26.11 -19.82
CA ASP A 10 7.45 -27.39 -20.54
C ASP A 10 7.43 -27.30 -22.08
N GLU A 11 8.61 -27.07 -22.65
CA GLU A 11 9.06 -27.80 -23.85
C GLU A 11 10.60 -27.77 -23.89
N TYR A 12 11.23 -28.86 -23.46
CA TYR A 12 12.66 -29.10 -23.58
C TYR A 12 12.87 -29.95 -24.84
N ASP A 13 13.05 -29.29 -25.98
CA ASP A 13 13.38 -29.98 -27.25
C ASP A 13 14.87 -29.83 -27.55
N GLY A 14 15.57 -30.97 -27.53
CA GLY A 14 16.96 -31.10 -27.90
C GLY A 14 17.13 -30.86 -29.40
N GLY A 15 17.64 -29.68 -29.75
CA GLY A 15 18.04 -29.34 -31.11
C GLY A 15 19.42 -28.69 -31.12
N ALA A 16 20.45 -29.48 -31.43
CA ALA A 16 21.79 -28.98 -31.67
C ALA A 16 21.79 -28.07 -32.91
N ASN A 17 22.00 -26.77 -32.70
CA ASN A 17 22.52 -25.89 -33.75
C ASN A 17 23.32 -24.75 -33.11
N GLY A 18 24.60 -24.68 -33.49
CA GLY A 18 25.57 -23.77 -32.91
C GLY A 18 25.24 -22.31 -33.23
N HIS A 19 25.04 -21.53 -32.17
CA HIS A 19 25.20 -20.08 -32.23
C HIS A 19 26.39 -19.65 -31.38
N LYS A 20 27.34 -19.00 -32.05
CA LYS A 20 28.51 -18.33 -31.47
C LYS A 20 28.09 -17.48 -30.27
N GLN A 21 28.66 -17.79 -29.10
CA GLN A 21 28.65 -16.90 -27.95
C GLN A 21 29.50 -15.66 -28.29
N SER A 22 28.86 -14.58 -28.74
CA SER A 22 29.45 -13.25 -28.68
C SER A 22 29.26 -12.72 -27.27
N GLY A 23 30.37 -12.59 -26.53
CA GLY A 23 30.42 -11.98 -25.21
C GLY A 23 29.94 -10.53 -25.26
N GLY A 24 28.70 -10.32 -24.84
CA GLY A 24 28.18 -9.02 -24.46
C GLY A 24 27.68 -9.14 -23.03
N SER A 25 28.18 -8.28 -22.13
CA SER A 25 27.59 -8.02 -20.82
C SER A 25 26.22 -7.36 -21.01
N GLY A 26 25.26 -8.09 -21.58
CA GLY A 26 23.88 -7.67 -21.71
C GLY A 26 23.15 -8.01 -20.44
N THR A 27 22.57 -7.01 -19.78
CA THR A 27 21.56 -7.23 -18.73
C THR A 27 20.50 -8.17 -19.28
N VAL A 28 20.36 -9.35 -18.67
CA VAL A 28 19.40 -10.40 -19.05
C VAL A 28 17.95 -9.89 -19.02
N TYR A 29 17.72 -8.78 -18.33
CA TYR A 29 16.42 -8.11 -18.21
C TYR A 29 16.56 -6.63 -18.59
N GLU A 30 15.80 -6.20 -19.59
CA GLU A 30 15.59 -4.79 -19.90
C GLU A 30 14.41 -4.27 -19.07
N PHE A 31 14.67 -3.40 -18.10
CA PHE A 31 13.60 -2.79 -17.30
C PHE A 31 12.98 -1.61 -18.05
N THR A 32 11.77 -1.79 -18.57
CA THR A 32 11.00 -0.70 -19.16
C THR A 32 10.16 -0.01 -18.09
N PRO A 33 10.36 1.30 -17.81
CA PRO A 33 9.57 2.02 -16.82
C PRO A 33 8.08 2.09 -17.22
N LYS A 34 7.21 1.41 -16.47
CA LYS A 34 5.76 1.43 -16.66
C LYS A 34 5.08 2.44 -15.72
N PHE A 35 3.89 2.91 -16.11
CA PHE A 35 3.01 3.74 -15.29
C PHE A 35 3.61 5.06 -14.78
N GLN A 36 4.47 5.69 -15.57
CA GLN A 36 5.25 6.89 -15.21
C GLN A 36 4.37 8.06 -14.72
N SER A 37 3.19 8.25 -15.33
CA SER A 37 2.21 9.28 -14.98
C SER A 37 1.02 8.77 -14.17
N SER A 38 0.97 7.48 -13.82
CA SER A 38 -0.17 6.93 -13.09
C SER A 38 -0.13 7.40 -11.63
N THR A 39 -1.22 8.06 -11.22
CA THR A 39 -1.49 8.50 -9.85
C THR A 39 -2.57 7.66 -9.17
N LYS A 40 -3.29 6.81 -9.93
CA LYS A 40 -4.35 5.95 -9.40
C LYS A 40 -3.77 4.86 -8.49
N ASN A 41 -4.50 4.56 -7.42
CA ASN A 41 -4.22 3.47 -6.47
C ASN A 41 -2.81 3.52 -5.83
N ASN A 42 -2.27 4.72 -5.61
CA ASN A 42 -1.00 4.87 -4.92
C ASN A 42 -1.19 4.70 -3.40
N PRO A 43 -0.58 3.68 -2.75
CA PRO A 43 -0.79 3.43 -1.33
C PRO A 43 -0.25 4.56 -0.43
N MET A 44 0.67 5.39 -0.93
CA MET A 44 1.19 6.58 -0.25
C MET A 44 0.30 7.81 -0.37
N CYS A 45 -0.90 7.73 -0.98
CA CYS A 45 -1.78 8.89 -1.12
C CYS A 45 -2.23 9.48 0.22
N GLY A 46 -2.24 8.68 1.29
CA GLY A 46 -2.62 9.05 2.66
C GLY A 46 -1.52 9.60 3.55
N ILE A 47 -0.28 9.70 3.06
CA ILE A 47 0.85 10.14 3.89
C ILE A 47 0.72 11.61 4.28
N CYS A 48 1.13 11.98 5.50
CA CYS A 48 1.24 13.38 5.91
C CYS A 48 2.60 13.99 5.53
N LEU A 49 2.65 15.32 5.46
CA LEU A 49 3.84 16.07 5.04
C LEU A 49 5.12 15.76 5.84
N PRO A 50 5.13 15.67 7.18
CA PRO A 50 6.34 15.35 7.94
C PRO A 50 6.93 13.98 7.57
N GLN A 51 6.07 12.98 7.44
CA GLN A 51 6.42 11.61 7.07
C GLN A 51 6.93 11.56 5.63
N TRP A 52 6.27 12.25 4.71
CA TRP A 52 6.72 12.37 3.33
C TRP A 52 8.10 13.01 3.20
N ILE A 53 8.33 14.12 3.91
CA ILE A 53 9.65 14.79 3.94
C ILE A 53 10.71 13.86 4.55
N SER A 54 10.38 13.10 5.58
CA SER A 54 11.29 12.11 6.18
C SER A 54 11.73 11.06 5.17
N ILE A 55 10.79 10.49 4.38
CA ILE A 55 11.10 9.54 3.31
C ILE A 55 11.97 10.19 2.23
N LEU A 56 11.60 11.38 1.75
CA LEU A 56 12.37 12.10 0.74
C LEU A 56 13.80 12.38 1.22
N ARG A 57 14.00 12.77 2.47
CA ARG A 57 15.34 13.03 3.03
C ARG A 57 16.16 11.76 3.15
N LYS A 58 15.59 10.67 3.67
CA LYS A 58 16.29 9.40 3.88
C LYS A 58 16.62 8.68 2.57
N ARG A 59 15.71 8.76 1.58
CA ARG A 59 15.77 7.95 0.35
C ARG A 59 15.89 8.76 -0.94
N ARG A 60 16.28 10.05 -0.88
CA ARG A 60 16.47 10.95 -2.05
C ARG A 60 17.27 10.35 -3.21
N HIS A 61 18.26 9.51 -2.91
CA HIS A 61 19.15 8.90 -3.92
C HIS A 61 18.57 7.64 -4.56
N GLN A 62 17.48 7.11 -4.00
CA GLN A 62 16.79 5.89 -4.46
C GLN A 62 15.57 6.23 -5.33
N ILE A 63 15.29 7.52 -5.53
CA ILE A 63 14.13 8.02 -6.27
C ILE A 63 14.58 8.47 -7.66
N ASP A 64 13.97 7.92 -8.70
CA ASP A 64 14.18 8.36 -10.08
C ASP A 64 13.36 9.62 -10.40
N TRP A 65 13.91 10.79 -10.04
CA TRP A 65 13.25 12.09 -10.15
C TRP A 65 12.79 12.41 -11.58
N SER A 66 13.63 12.14 -12.59
CA SER A 66 13.33 12.50 -13.99
C SER A 66 12.16 11.69 -14.56
N THR A 67 12.01 10.43 -14.15
CA THR A 67 11.01 9.51 -14.71
C THR A 67 9.67 9.60 -13.98
N TYR A 68 9.67 9.84 -12.65
CA TYR A 68 8.46 9.78 -11.82
C TYR A 68 8.05 11.13 -11.20
N TRP A 69 8.55 12.26 -11.73
CA TRP A 69 8.20 13.60 -11.22
C TRP A 69 6.69 13.89 -11.09
N PRO A 70 5.77 13.44 -12.00
CA PRO A 70 4.35 13.77 -11.85
C PRO A 70 3.74 13.10 -10.62
N ARG A 71 4.20 11.87 -10.32
CA ARG A 71 3.77 11.12 -9.14
C ARG A 71 4.31 11.76 -7.86
N LEU A 72 5.57 12.19 -7.85
CA LEU A 72 6.17 12.88 -6.71
C LEU A 72 5.44 14.19 -6.39
N LEU A 73 5.07 14.95 -7.43
CA LEU A 73 4.27 16.17 -7.27
C LEU A 73 2.89 15.86 -6.71
N PHE A 74 2.21 14.83 -7.23
CA PHE A 74 0.92 14.38 -6.74
C PHE A 74 0.96 13.97 -5.26
N ILE A 75 1.94 13.13 -4.86
CA ILE A 75 2.10 12.72 -3.46
C ILE A 75 2.42 13.94 -2.59
N SER A 76 3.28 14.84 -3.05
CA SER A 76 3.61 16.05 -2.30
C SER A 76 2.39 16.94 -2.07
N PHE A 77 1.56 17.15 -3.09
CA PHE A 77 0.30 17.88 -2.97
C PHE A 77 -0.66 17.20 -1.99
N MET A 78 -0.86 15.89 -2.12
CA MET A 78 -1.72 15.12 -1.21
C MET A 78 -1.17 15.14 0.22
N SER A 79 0.15 15.12 0.41
CA SER A 79 0.74 15.15 1.75
C SER A 79 0.48 16.45 2.51
N ILE A 80 0.42 17.58 1.78
CA ILE A 80 0.04 18.87 2.35
C ILE A 80 -1.43 18.84 2.75
N LEU A 81 -2.29 18.37 1.85
CA LEU A 81 -3.74 18.25 2.10
C LEU A 81 -4.05 17.32 3.28
N ASN A 82 -3.42 16.15 3.36
CA ASN A 82 -3.59 15.25 4.49
C ASN A 82 -3.06 15.83 5.80
N SER A 83 -1.95 16.59 5.75
CA SER A 83 -1.41 17.23 6.94
C SER A 83 -2.33 18.32 7.49
N THR A 84 -2.98 19.10 6.62
CA THR A 84 -3.96 20.11 7.06
C THR A 84 -5.22 19.44 7.59
N MET A 85 -5.73 18.41 6.90
CA MET A 85 -6.89 17.65 7.36
C MET A 85 -6.62 16.93 8.69
N GLY A 86 -5.43 16.34 8.87
CA GLY A 86 -5.08 15.66 10.12
C GLY A 86 -4.81 16.60 11.28
N MET A 87 -4.34 17.83 11.01
CA MET A 87 -4.28 18.86 12.04
C MET A 87 -5.68 19.25 12.52
N LEU A 88 -6.66 19.38 11.61
CA LEU A 88 -8.05 19.62 11.98
C LEU A 88 -8.64 18.45 12.79
N ASP A 89 -8.34 17.22 12.39
CA ASP A 89 -8.77 16.01 13.11
C ASP A 89 -8.26 16.02 14.55
N HIS A 90 -6.95 16.27 14.74
CA HIS A 90 -6.34 16.36 16.06
C HIS A 90 -6.89 17.53 16.90
N LEU A 91 -7.23 18.66 16.28
CA LEU A 91 -7.83 19.80 16.98
C LEU A 91 -9.26 19.52 17.46
N ILE A 92 -10.05 18.79 16.68
CA ILE A 92 -11.45 18.49 17.00
C ILE A 92 -11.53 17.29 17.97
N TYR A 93 -10.85 16.20 17.64
CA TYR A 93 -11.00 14.90 18.30
C TYR A 93 -9.78 14.47 19.12
N GLY A 94 -8.65 15.19 19.06
CA GLY A 94 -7.40 14.74 19.71
C GLY A 94 -7.56 14.46 21.20
N ARG A 95 -8.33 15.30 21.91
CA ARG A 95 -8.64 15.07 23.34
C ARG A 95 -9.49 13.82 23.54
N GLU A 96 -10.46 13.56 22.68
CA GLU A 96 -11.31 12.37 22.80
C GLU A 96 -10.48 11.10 22.55
N VAL A 97 -9.67 11.11 21.49
CA VAL A 97 -8.75 10.02 21.13
C VAL A 97 -7.78 9.68 22.27
N GLU A 98 -7.19 10.69 22.90
CA GLU A 98 -6.29 10.49 24.06
C GLU A 98 -6.98 9.86 25.27
N ASN A 99 -8.30 10.03 25.41
CA ASN A 99 -9.08 9.48 26.51
C ASN A 99 -9.76 8.13 26.17
N VAL A 100 -9.58 7.61 24.95
CA VAL A 100 -10.14 6.32 24.57
C VAL A 100 -9.48 5.20 25.37
N VAL A 101 -10.30 4.42 26.07
CA VAL A 101 -9.85 3.22 26.77
C VAL A 101 -9.74 2.08 25.76
N ILE A 102 -8.50 1.68 25.44
CA ILE A 102 -8.23 0.55 24.55
C ILE A 102 -8.53 -0.76 25.29
N ASN A 103 -9.29 -1.65 24.66
CA ASN A 103 -9.57 -2.98 25.21
C ASN A 103 -8.24 -3.75 25.37
N PRO A 104 -7.93 -4.29 26.58
CA PRO A 104 -6.66 -4.97 26.84
C PRO A 104 -6.48 -6.30 26.09
N LYS A 105 -7.49 -6.77 25.34
CA LYS A 105 -7.45 -8.05 24.62
C LYS A 105 -7.64 -7.86 23.11
N PRO A 106 -6.65 -7.30 22.39
CA PRO A 106 -6.69 -7.22 20.93
C PRO A 106 -6.58 -8.62 20.31
N VAL A 107 -7.25 -8.81 19.16
CA VAL A 107 -7.12 -10.01 18.33
C VAL A 107 -6.23 -9.68 17.15
N PHE A 108 -5.07 -10.35 17.05
CA PHE A 108 -4.17 -10.23 15.92
C PHE A 108 -4.36 -11.43 14.97
N ILE A 109 -4.58 -11.14 13.69
CA ILE A 109 -4.63 -12.16 12.64
C ILE A 109 -3.28 -12.13 11.92
N LEU A 110 -2.44 -13.13 12.19
CA LEU A 110 -1.14 -13.28 11.55
C LEU A 110 -1.15 -14.46 10.59
N GLY A 111 -0.46 -14.33 9.47
CA GLY A 111 -0.33 -15.41 8.50
C GLY A 111 0.40 -14.98 7.24
N HIS A 112 0.75 -15.96 6.41
CA HIS A 112 1.33 -15.70 5.10
C HIS A 112 0.25 -15.17 4.13
N PRO A 113 0.60 -14.29 3.17
CA PRO A 113 -0.33 -13.92 2.12
C PRO A 113 -0.94 -15.14 1.44
N ARG A 114 -2.22 -15.07 1.09
CA ARG A 114 -2.99 -16.14 0.41
C ARG A 114 -3.33 -17.38 1.26
N THR A 115 -3.19 -17.35 2.59
CA THR A 115 -3.67 -18.43 3.47
C THR A 115 -5.11 -18.26 3.97
N GLY A 116 -5.84 -17.26 3.45
CA GLY A 116 -7.23 -17.00 3.86
C GLY A 116 -7.38 -16.10 5.08
N THR A 117 -6.32 -15.42 5.53
CA THR A 117 -6.37 -14.42 6.62
C THR A 117 -7.39 -13.32 6.36
N THR A 118 -7.49 -12.82 5.12
CA THR A 118 -8.48 -11.81 4.72
C THR A 118 -9.93 -12.30 4.91
N LEU A 119 -10.19 -13.59 4.66
CA LEU A 119 -11.52 -14.16 4.84
C LEU A 119 -11.88 -14.21 6.33
N ILE A 120 -10.96 -14.66 7.18
CA ILE A 120 -11.17 -14.69 8.64
C ILE A 120 -11.37 -13.26 9.17
N HIS A 121 -10.56 -12.30 8.72
CA HIS A 121 -10.73 -10.89 9.10
C HIS A 121 -12.11 -10.36 8.71
N SER A 122 -12.58 -10.70 7.51
CA SER A 122 -13.91 -10.30 7.04
C SER A 122 -15.04 -10.94 7.84
N LEU A 123 -14.87 -12.19 8.29
CA LEU A 123 -15.85 -12.88 9.14
C LEU A 123 -15.94 -12.27 10.54
N LEU A 124 -14.79 -11.92 11.15
CA LEU A 124 -14.80 -11.24 12.45
C LEU A 124 -15.40 -9.84 12.37
N ALA A 125 -15.19 -9.13 11.26
CA ALA A 125 -15.74 -7.80 11.02
C ALA A 125 -17.28 -7.78 10.90
N LEU A 126 -17.94 -8.94 10.73
CA LEU A 126 -19.41 -9.03 10.76
C LEU A 126 -19.99 -8.87 12.16
N ASP A 127 -19.21 -9.16 13.21
CA ASP A 127 -19.62 -8.95 14.60
C ASP A 127 -19.18 -7.55 15.07
N SER A 128 -19.97 -6.55 14.67
CA SER A 128 -19.76 -5.14 15.00
C SER A 128 -19.99 -4.81 16.48
N ASP A 129 -20.66 -5.70 17.22
CA ASP A 129 -20.97 -5.48 18.63
C ASP A 129 -19.75 -5.80 19.51
N GLN A 130 -18.94 -6.80 19.12
CA GLN A 130 -17.75 -7.21 19.86
C GLN A 130 -16.44 -6.69 19.27
N PHE A 131 -16.37 -6.49 17.95
CA PHE A 131 -15.12 -6.15 17.27
C PHE A 131 -15.21 -4.82 16.51
N SER A 132 -14.10 -4.08 16.56
CA SER A 132 -13.83 -2.95 15.69
C SER A 132 -12.66 -3.30 14.77
N TYR A 133 -12.69 -2.82 13.53
CA TYR A 133 -11.69 -3.13 12.52
C TYR A 133 -11.24 -1.87 11.78
N CYS A 134 -10.07 -1.96 11.14
CA CYS A 134 -9.58 -0.91 10.25
C CYS A 134 -10.33 -0.98 8.92
N SER A 135 -11.12 0.04 8.60
CA SER A 135 -11.79 0.12 7.30
C SER A 135 -10.80 0.52 6.21
N THR A 136 -11.16 0.28 4.94
CA THR A 136 -10.36 0.71 3.79
C THR A 136 -10.13 2.22 3.79
N PHE A 137 -11.12 3.00 4.23
CA PHE A 137 -10.95 4.45 4.38
C PHE A 137 -9.94 4.82 5.48
N CYS A 138 -10.03 4.17 6.66
CA CYS A 138 -9.07 4.38 7.75
C CYS A 138 -7.65 3.99 7.34
N ALA A 139 -7.49 2.86 6.64
CA ALA A 139 -6.20 2.40 6.13
C ALA A 139 -5.59 3.37 5.10
N GLY A 140 -6.44 3.94 4.25
CA GLY A 140 -6.04 4.91 3.22
C GLY A 140 -5.73 6.30 3.75
N PHE A 141 -6.50 6.81 4.71
CA PHE A 141 -6.37 8.16 5.27
C PHE A 141 -6.30 8.13 6.80
N PRO A 142 -5.23 7.58 7.38
CA PRO A 142 -5.17 7.29 8.82
C PRO A 142 -5.13 8.53 9.71
N SER A 143 -4.74 9.69 9.18
CA SER A 143 -4.57 10.91 9.99
C SER A 143 -5.79 11.82 10.01
N CYS A 144 -6.82 11.59 9.19
CA CYS A 144 -7.99 12.47 9.11
C CYS A 144 -9.33 11.73 9.09
N PHE A 145 -9.34 10.43 9.36
CA PHE A 145 -10.54 9.63 9.16
C PHE A 145 -11.72 10.04 10.06
N LEU A 146 -11.51 10.53 11.29
CA LEU A 146 -12.60 10.77 12.24
C LEU A 146 -13.57 11.85 11.77
N TRP A 147 -13.09 12.95 11.23
CA TRP A 147 -13.97 13.99 10.67
C TRP A 147 -14.21 13.85 9.16
N PHE A 148 -13.21 13.35 8.43
CA PHE A 148 -13.22 13.41 6.97
C PHE A 148 -13.91 12.21 6.32
N GLU A 149 -14.21 11.13 7.06
CA GLU A 149 -14.80 9.92 6.48
C GLU A 149 -16.11 10.17 5.73
N LEU A 150 -17.05 10.93 6.30
CA LEU A 150 -18.34 11.21 5.66
C LEU A 150 -18.18 12.01 4.36
N ILE A 151 -17.31 13.02 4.36
CA ILE A 151 -17.08 13.91 3.20
C ILE A 151 -16.23 13.20 2.15
N GLY A 152 -15.18 12.52 2.60
CA GLY A 152 -14.26 11.76 1.77
C GLY A 152 -14.97 10.62 1.03
N LYS A 153 -15.85 9.87 1.69
CA LYS A 153 -16.66 8.82 1.03
C LYS A 153 -17.50 9.37 -0.13
N VAL A 154 -18.04 10.59 0.00
CA VAL A 154 -18.79 11.24 -1.08
C VAL A 154 -17.87 11.72 -2.19
N LEU A 155 -16.74 12.35 -1.83
CA LEU A 155 -15.80 12.92 -2.80
C LEU A 155 -15.04 11.85 -3.61
N PHE A 156 -14.68 10.74 -2.97
CA PHE A 156 -13.96 9.62 -3.60
C PHE A 156 -14.88 8.56 -4.20
N LYS A 157 -16.20 8.78 -4.20
CA LYS A 157 -17.17 7.91 -4.86
C LYS A 157 -16.87 7.87 -6.36
N GLY A 158 -16.35 6.73 -6.85
CA GLY A 158 -15.98 6.52 -8.26
C GLY A 158 -14.51 6.79 -8.60
N VAL A 159 -13.67 7.17 -7.63
CA VAL A 159 -12.20 7.26 -7.81
C VAL A 159 -11.52 5.92 -7.54
N ILE A 160 -12.07 5.15 -6.60
CA ILE A 160 -11.62 3.79 -6.29
C ILE A 160 -12.26 2.80 -7.25
N ASP A 161 -11.46 1.85 -7.74
CA ASP A 161 -11.94 0.74 -8.55
C ASP A 161 -12.81 -0.21 -7.69
N ASP A 162 -13.92 -0.72 -8.24
CA ASP A 162 -14.86 -1.59 -7.51
C ASP A 162 -14.23 -2.91 -7.03
N THR A 163 -13.06 -3.26 -7.57
CA THR A 163 -12.34 -4.49 -7.24
C THR A 163 -10.86 -4.23 -7.04
N ARG A 164 -10.23 -4.98 -6.14
CA ARG A 164 -8.79 -4.91 -5.92
C ARG A 164 -8.04 -5.37 -7.18
N PRO A 165 -7.07 -4.60 -7.68
CA PRO A 165 -6.35 -4.92 -8.93
C PRO A 165 -5.56 -6.23 -8.85
N MET A 166 -5.24 -6.69 -7.63
CA MET A 166 -4.47 -7.90 -7.40
C MET A 166 -5.32 -9.17 -7.33
N ASP A 167 -6.59 -9.08 -6.95
CA ASP A 167 -7.37 -10.28 -6.63
C ASP A 167 -8.89 -10.17 -6.80
N ASN A 168 -9.42 -9.27 -7.63
CA ASN A 168 -10.85 -9.18 -8.02
C ASN A 168 -11.88 -9.24 -6.86
N VAL A 169 -11.43 -9.07 -5.62
CA VAL A 169 -12.27 -8.97 -4.42
C VAL A 169 -12.84 -7.56 -4.39
N LYS A 170 -14.10 -7.44 -3.99
CA LYS A 170 -14.78 -6.14 -3.88
C LYS A 170 -13.98 -5.20 -3.00
N LEU A 171 -13.79 -3.98 -3.49
CA LEU A 171 -13.14 -2.90 -2.75
C LEU A 171 -14.20 -1.84 -2.46
N HIS A 172 -14.41 -1.55 -1.18
CA HIS A 172 -15.37 -0.55 -0.72
C HIS A 172 -14.81 0.11 0.53
N PHE A 173 -15.12 1.40 0.74
CA PHE A 173 -14.54 2.19 1.82
C PHE A 173 -14.80 1.60 3.22
N ASP A 174 -15.95 0.95 3.39
CA ASP A 174 -16.38 0.33 4.66
C ASP A 174 -15.86 -1.10 4.85
N LEU A 175 -15.21 -1.71 3.85
CA LEU A 175 -14.74 -3.08 4.00
C LEU A 175 -13.49 -3.14 4.89
N PRO A 176 -13.35 -4.22 5.68
CA PRO A 176 -12.18 -4.43 6.50
C PRO A 176 -10.92 -4.55 5.64
N GLN A 177 -9.88 -3.83 6.04
CA GLN A 177 -8.62 -3.72 5.31
C GLN A 177 -7.45 -3.93 6.27
N GLU A 178 -6.32 -4.37 5.72
CA GLU A 178 -5.07 -4.52 6.46
C GLU A 178 -4.60 -3.16 7.00
N ASP A 179 -4.25 -3.12 8.28
CA ASP A 179 -3.75 -1.95 8.99
C ASP A 179 -2.34 -1.56 8.55
N GLU A 180 -1.58 -2.49 7.96
CA GLU A 180 -0.21 -2.28 7.50
C GLU A 180 -0.05 -1.09 6.53
N LEU A 181 -1.09 -0.80 5.73
CA LEU A 181 -1.12 0.38 4.87
C LEU A 181 -1.11 1.69 5.69
N ALA A 182 -1.94 1.76 6.73
CA ALA A 182 -1.95 2.90 7.65
C ALA A 182 -0.61 3.00 8.41
N THR A 183 -0.09 1.87 8.90
CA THR A 183 1.21 1.80 9.59
C THR A 183 2.33 2.34 8.72
N THR A 184 2.36 1.96 7.44
CA THR A 184 3.34 2.49 6.46
C THR A 184 3.30 4.01 6.37
N ASN A 185 2.10 4.59 6.27
CA ASN A 185 1.93 6.04 6.10
C ASN A 185 2.24 6.81 7.39
N ILE A 186 1.80 6.33 8.55
CA ILE A 186 2.01 7.01 9.84
C ILE A 186 3.48 6.95 10.28
N SER A 187 4.15 5.81 10.04
CA SER A 187 5.52 5.56 10.50
C SER A 187 6.61 6.17 9.61
N ALA A 188 6.25 6.92 8.57
CA ALA A 188 7.17 7.36 7.54
C ALA A 188 7.92 6.20 6.87
N GLY A 189 7.22 5.08 6.66
CA GLY A 189 7.73 4.00 5.85
C GLY A 189 8.51 2.91 6.56
N VAL A 190 8.27 2.75 7.85
CA VAL A 190 8.81 1.65 8.67
C VAL A 190 7.82 0.50 8.60
N SER A 191 7.87 -0.25 7.51
CA SER A 191 6.89 -1.31 7.20
C SER A 191 7.42 -2.31 6.16
N PRO A 192 6.98 -3.59 6.21
CA PRO A 192 7.15 -4.56 5.13
C PRO A 192 6.54 -4.14 3.78
N TYR A 193 5.74 -3.08 3.70
CA TYR A 193 5.15 -2.62 2.42
C TYR A 193 6.08 -1.69 1.65
N MET A 194 7.14 -1.18 2.27
CA MET A 194 8.05 -0.26 1.61
C MET A 194 8.80 -0.83 0.38
N PRO A 195 9.14 -2.13 0.31
CA PRO A 195 9.67 -2.74 -0.91
C PRO A 195 8.79 -2.56 -2.15
N LEU A 196 7.48 -2.32 -2.00
CA LEU A 196 6.60 -2.00 -3.14
C LEU A 196 7.00 -0.69 -3.85
N PHE A 197 7.65 0.23 -3.12
CA PHE A 197 8.11 1.51 -3.63
C PHE A 197 9.61 1.52 -3.92
N PHE A 198 10.40 0.87 -3.06
CA PHE A 198 11.86 0.81 -3.15
C PHE A 198 12.34 -0.63 -3.34
N MET A 199 11.95 -1.24 -4.46
CA MET A 199 12.23 -2.65 -4.76
C MET A 199 13.72 -3.00 -4.72
N GLN A 200 14.59 -2.09 -5.19
CA GLN A 200 16.04 -2.30 -5.18
C GLN A 200 16.63 -2.34 -3.77
N GLN A 201 15.94 -1.77 -2.78
CA GLN A 201 16.37 -1.71 -1.38
C GLN A 201 15.56 -2.64 -0.48
N GLU A 202 14.90 -3.67 -1.05
CA GLU A 202 14.19 -4.70 -0.30
C GLU A 202 14.97 -5.26 0.92
N PRO A 203 16.30 -5.52 0.85
CA PRO A 203 17.05 -6.03 2.00
C PRO A 203 16.97 -5.14 3.25
N ASP A 204 16.82 -3.82 3.09
CA ASP A 204 16.71 -2.88 4.20
C ASP A 204 15.42 -3.08 5.03
N PHE A 205 14.41 -3.74 4.44
CA PHE A 205 13.07 -3.89 5.02
C PHE A 205 12.78 -5.29 5.55
N ARG A 206 13.69 -6.25 5.33
CA ARG A 206 13.58 -7.62 5.86
C ARG A 206 13.36 -7.70 7.38
N PRO A 207 14.00 -6.84 8.20
CA PRO A 207 13.75 -6.85 9.64
C PRO A 207 12.28 -6.62 10.01
N PHE A 208 11.49 -5.94 9.17
CA PHE A 208 10.07 -5.70 9.44
C PHE A 208 9.16 -6.91 9.16
N TYR A 209 9.70 -8.02 8.65
CA TYR A 209 8.98 -9.30 8.52
C TYR A 209 9.26 -10.25 9.68
N ALA A 210 10.26 -9.95 10.50
CA ALA A 210 10.70 -10.81 11.58
C ALA A 210 10.04 -10.38 12.91
N PHE A 211 9.83 -11.35 13.80
CA PHE A 211 9.18 -11.16 15.11
C PHE A 211 10.17 -11.36 16.27
N ASP A 212 11.47 -11.34 15.98
CA ASP A 212 12.58 -11.62 16.90
C ASP A 212 13.08 -10.39 17.68
#